data_AF-A0A497G627-F1
#
_entry.id   AF-A0A497G627-F1
#
_cell.length_a   1.000
_cell.length_b   1.000
_cell.length_c   1.000
_cell.angle_alpha   90.00
_cell.angle_beta   90.00
_cell.angle_gamma   90.00
#
_symmetry.space_group_name_H-M   'P 1'
#
loop_
_entity.id
_entity.type
_entity.pdbx_description
1 polymer ?
#
loop_
_entity_poly.entity_id
_entity_poly.type
_entity_poly.pdbx_seq_one_letter_code
_entity_poly.pdbx_strand_id
1 'polypeptide(L)'
;MVVYVKLRVKSRTNVTKDLVVLVGGGAHSPRPVLVVDEDVGKELGYTRGEVWEAAIADTRREVYLIEEAVVLELLGEEGEVLDSVTADLVIHPRL
;
A
#
# COMPACT_ATOMS: atom_id res chain seq x y z
N MET A 1 -15.60 6.06 -10.09
CA MET A 1 -15.42 4.73 -10.71
C MET A 1 -14.47 3.95 -9.84
N VAL A 2 -14.75 2.67 -9.60
CA VAL A 2 -13.91 1.79 -8.80
C VAL A 2 -13.46 0.64 -9.69
N VAL A 3 -12.17 0.31 -9.70
CA VAL A 3 -11.58 -0.66 -10.64
C VAL A 3 -10.74 -1.67 -9.86
N TYR A 4 -10.87 -2.95 -10.22
CA TYR A 4 -9.95 -3.98 -9.76
C TYR A 4 -8.68 -3.94 -10.59
N VAL A 5 -7.53 -3.85 -9.93
CA VAL A 5 -6.23 -3.88 -10.60
C VAL A 5 -5.32 -4.88 -9.91
N LYS A 6 -4.44 -5.49 -10.69
CA LYS A 6 -3.36 -6.32 -10.17
C LYS A 6 -2.12 -5.44 -9.98
N LEU A 7 -1.64 -5.35 -8.76
CA LEU A 7 -0.44 -4.61 -8.42
C LEU A 7 0.66 -5.59 -8.04
N ARG A 8 1.86 -5.39 -8.56
CA ARG A 8 3.07 -5.98 -8.00
C ARG A 8 3.70 -4.98 -7.04
N VAL A 9 3.79 -5.38 -5.78
CA VAL A 9 4.37 -4.59 -4.70
C VAL A 9 5.80 -5.06 -4.48
N LYS A 10 6.77 -4.20 -4.81
CA LYS A 10 8.19 -4.43 -4.55
C LYS A 10 8.60 -3.66 -3.31
N SER A 11 8.89 -4.37 -2.23
CA SER A 11 9.44 -3.81 -1.00
C SER A 11 10.93 -3.48 -1.16
N ARG A 12 11.39 -2.43 -0.48
CA ARG A 12 12.84 -2.14 -0.36
C ARG A 12 13.59 -3.21 0.46
N THR A 13 12.88 -4.12 1.14
CA THR A 13 13.48 -5.29 1.82
C THR A 13 13.70 -6.48 0.87
N ASN A 14 13.64 -6.29 -0.45
CA ASN A 14 13.76 -7.32 -1.49
C ASN A 14 12.64 -8.37 -1.50
N VAL A 15 11.50 -8.09 -0.87
CA VAL A 15 10.30 -8.91 -1.00
C VAL A 15 9.43 -8.38 -2.13
N THR A 16 8.87 -9.29 -2.94
CA THR A 16 7.88 -8.94 -3.97
C THR A 16 6.60 -9.73 -3.74
N LYS A 17 5.45 -9.06 -3.83
CA LYS A 17 4.12 -9.68 -3.68
C LYS A 17 3.15 -9.10 -4.70
N ASP A 18 2.41 -9.96 -5.38
CA ASP A 18 1.30 -9.54 -6.24
C ASP A 18 0.01 -9.46 -5.40
N LEU A 19 -0.72 -8.35 -5.51
CA LEU A 19 -2.00 -8.09 -4.83
C LEU A 19 -3.07 -7.73 -5.87
N VAL A 20 -4.31 -8.12 -5.62
CA VAL A 20 -5.47 -7.59 -6.34
C VAL A 20 -6.13 -6.57 -5.44
N VAL A 21 -6.18 -5.31 -5.87
CA VAL A 21 -6.71 -4.21 -5.08
C VAL A 21 -7.87 -3.53 -5.80
N LEU A 22 -8.73 -2.92 -4.99
CA LEU A 22 -9.85 -2.13 -5.47
C LEU A 22 -9.47 -0.65 -5.37
N VAL A 23 -9.26 0.01 -6.51
CA VAL A 23 -8.84 1.42 -6.55
C VAL A 23 -10.07 2.30 -6.78
N GLY A 24 -10.30 3.24 -5.87
CA GLY A 24 -11.35 4.26 -5.97
C GLY A 24 -10.76 5.66 -6.10
N GLY A 25 -11.17 6.42 -7.13
CA GLY A 25 -10.65 7.77 -7.39
C GLY A 25 -11.10 8.89 -6.44
N GLY A 26 -11.69 8.55 -5.29
CA GLY A 26 -12.19 9.53 -4.31
C GLY A 26 -11.21 9.87 -3.18
N ALA A 27 -10.16 9.06 -3.00
CA ALA A 27 -9.13 9.28 -1.99
C ALA A 27 -7.93 10.00 -2.62
N HIS A 28 -7.60 11.18 -2.10
CA HIS A 28 -6.41 11.93 -2.49
C HIS A 28 -5.40 11.94 -1.35
N SER A 29 -4.18 11.53 -1.68
CA SER A 29 -3.01 11.66 -0.82
C SER A 29 -1.96 12.50 -1.57
N PRO A 30 -1.19 13.37 -0.88
CA PRO A 30 -0.09 14.12 -1.49
C PRO A 30 0.96 13.23 -2.17
N ARG A 31 1.17 12.03 -1.61
CA ARG A 31 1.99 10.96 -2.19
C ARG A 31 1.16 9.68 -2.36
N PRO A 32 1.42 8.85 -3.39
CA PRO A 32 0.81 7.53 -3.49
C PRO A 32 1.01 6.75 -2.19
N VAL A 33 -0.04 6.10 -1.70
CA VAL A 33 0.00 5.34 -0.44
C VAL A 33 -0.66 3.99 -0.62
N LEU A 34 -0.01 2.95 -0.10
CA LEU A 34 -0.59 1.61 0.03
C LEU A 34 -0.90 1.37 1.51
N VAL A 35 -2.17 1.20 1.85
CA VAL A 35 -2.60 0.82 3.19
C VAL A 35 -2.80 -0.69 3.24
N VAL A 36 -2.19 -1.34 4.21
CA VAL A 36 -2.26 -2.79 4.41
C VAL A 36 -2.51 -3.14 5.88
N ASP A 37 -2.94 -4.37 6.14
CA ASP A 37 -2.96 -4.92 7.50
C ASP A 37 -1.55 -5.32 7.97
N GLU A 38 -1.45 -5.74 9.23
CA GLU A 38 -0.18 -6.15 9.86
C GLU A 38 0.44 -7.39 9.23
N ASP A 39 -0.36 -8.29 8.66
CA ASP A 39 0.14 -9.56 8.14
C ASP A 39 0.76 -9.35 6.76
N VAL A 40 0.10 -8.60 5.88
CA VAL A 40 0.68 -8.15 4.60
C VAL A 40 1.89 -7.25 4.84
N GLY A 41 1.85 -6.37 5.85
CA GLY A 41 3.01 -5.56 6.24
C GLY A 41 4.23 -6.42 6.60
N LYS A 42 4.05 -7.44 7.45
CA LYS A 42 5.10 -8.39 7.83
C LYS A 42 5.64 -9.16 6.65
N GLU A 43 4.75 -9.65 5.77
CA GLU A 43 5.16 -10.36 4.55
C GLU A 43 6.03 -9.48 3.66
N LEU A 44 5.72 -8.18 3.56
CA LEU A 44 6.55 -7.19 2.85
C LEU A 44 7.84 -6.81 3.58
N GLY A 45 8.11 -7.39 4.75
CA GLY A 45 9.32 -7.16 5.56
C GLY A 45 9.22 -5.99 6.54
N TYR A 46 8.04 -5.41 6.72
CA TYR A 46 7.82 -4.26 7.61
C TYR A 46 6.99 -4.64 8.83
N THR A 47 7.51 -4.36 10.02
CA THR A 47 6.80 -4.65 11.28
C THR A 47 6.48 -3.39 12.09
N ARG A 48 7.20 -2.30 11.83
CA ARG A 48 7.08 -0.99 12.51
C ARG A 48 7.50 0.12 11.55
N GLY A 49 7.03 1.33 11.84
CA GLY A 49 7.35 2.55 11.13
C GLY A 49 7.22 3.76 12.05
N GLU A 50 7.23 4.96 11.48
CA GLU A 50 6.85 6.16 12.23
C GLU A 50 5.37 6.06 12.61
N VAL A 51 5.02 6.39 13.86
CA VAL A 51 3.63 6.32 14.32
C VAL A 51 2.89 7.58 13.89
N TRP A 52 1.83 7.40 13.13
CA TRP A 52 0.96 8.47 12.65
C TRP A 52 -0.47 8.24 13.16
N GLU A 53 -1.22 9.31 13.45
CA GLU A 53 -2.67 9.19 13.65
C GLU A 53 -3.39 9.23 12.30
N ALA A 54 -4.06 8.14 11.95
CA ALA A 54 -4.99 8.11 10.83
C ALA A 54 -6.41 8.43 11.33
N ALA A 55 -7.05 9.43 10.71
CA ALA A 55 -8.48 9.65 10.87
C ALA A 55 -9.24 8.64 10.00
N ILE A 56 -9.93 7.71 10.65
CA ILE A 56 -10.96 6.86 10.06
C ILE A 56 -12.28 7.63 10.15
N ALA A 57 -13.26 7.33 9.29
CA ALA A 57 -14.54 8.05 9.20
C ALA A 57 -15.28 8.20 10.55
N ASP A 58 -15.01 7.33 11.53
CA ASP A 58 -15.65 7.26 12.84
C ASP A 58 -14.70 7.46 14.05
N THR A 59 -13.38 7.32 13.89
CA THR A 59 -12.40 7.40 14.98
C THR A 59 -10.99 7.77 14.48
N ARG A 60 -10.09 8.14 15.39
CA ARG A 60 -8.64 8.16 15.12
C ARG A 60 -8.00 6.84 15.56
N ARG A 61 -6.99 6.37 14.83
CA ARG A 61 -6.16 5.23 15.23
C ARG A 61 -4.70 5.49 14.90
N GLU A 62 -3.82 4.94 15.70
CA GLU A 62 -2.39 4.89 15.40
C GLU A 62 -2.13 3.88 14.28
N VAL A 63 -1.39 4.31 13.27
CA VAL A 63 -0.89 3.52 12.16
C VAL A 63 0.62 3.68 12.06
N TYR A 64 1.28 2.74 11.40
CA TYR A 64 2.70 2.88 11.09
C TYR A 64 2.87 3.36 9.64
N LEU A 65 3.49 4.52 9.46
CA LEU A 65 3.91 5.01 8.15
C LEU A 65 5.38 4.65 7.91
N ILE A 66 5.67 4.11 6.73
CA ILE A 66 7.02 3.95 6.22
C ILE A 66 7.08 4.67 4.86
N GLU A 67 7.81 5.78 4.80
CA GLU A 67 7.90 6.59 3.58
C GLU A 67 8.66 5.87 2.47
N GLU A 68 8.18 6.02 1.24
CA GLU A 68 8.76 5.47 0.01
C GLU A 68 9.15 3.97 0.09
N ALA A 69 8.45 3.23 0.95
CA ALA A 69 8.82 1.87 1.32
C ALA A 69 8.66 0.87 0.17
N VAL A 70 7.76 1.15 -0.77
CA VAL A 70 7.38 0.22 -1.82
C VAL A 70 7.37 0.88 -3.19
N VAL A 71 7.66 0.09 -4.22
CA VAL A 71 7.36 0.42 -5.62
C VAL A 71 6.16 -0.40 -6.04
N LEU A 72 5.12 0.28 -6.50
CA LEU A 72 3.88 -0.30 -7.00
C LEU A 72 3.94 -0.36 -8.52
N GLU A 73 3.87 -1.56 -9.07
CA GLU A 73 3.78 -1.78 -10.52
C GLU A 73 2.36 -2.22 -10.87
N LEU A 74 1.71 -1.45 -11.73
CA LEU A 74 0.43 -1.83 -12.31
C LEU A 74 0.67 -2.92 -13.35
N LEU A 75 0.05 -4.08 -13.17
CA LEU A 75 0.15 -5.20 -14.09
C LEU A 75 -1.05 -5.23 -15.05
N GLY A 76 -0.75 -5.45 -16.33
CA GLY A 76 -1.73 -5.78 -17.35
C GLY A 76 -2.16 -7.24 -17.31
N GLU A 77 -3.00 -7.63 -18.27
CA GLU A 77 -3.58 -8.98 -18.30
C GLU A 77 -2.55 -10.07 -18.56
N GLU A 78 -1.51 -9.77 -19.35
CA GLU A 78 -0.43 -10.71 -19.68
C GLU A 78 0.74 -10.64 -18.67
N GLY A 79 0.60 -9.84 -17.61
CA GLY A 79 1.61 -9.65 -16.57
C GLY A 79 2.70 -8.64 -16.93
N GLU A 80 2.55 -7.91 -18.03
CA GLU A 80 3.35 -6.77 -18.40
C GLU A 80 3.17 -5.61 -17.41
N VAL A 81 4.22 -4.82 -17.20
CA VAL A 81 4.15 -3.63 -16.35
C VAL A 81 3.62 -2.47 -17.20
N LEU A 82 2.43 -1.98 -16.85
CA LEU A 82 1.77 -0.86 -17.52
C LEU A 82 2.24 0.49 -16.97
N ASP A 83 2.47 0.55 -15.65
CA ASP A 83 2.93 1.75 -14.96
C ASP A 83 3.66 1.38 -13.66
N SER A 84 4.47 2.29 -13.14
CA SER A 84 5.25 2.08 -11.91
C SER A 84 5.39 3.38 -11.11
N VAL A 85 5.18 3.28 -9.80
CA VAL A 85 5.27 4.43 -8.90
C VAL A 85 5.82 4.06 -7.53
N THR A 86 6.67 4.92 -6.97
CA THR A 86 7.10 4.81 -5.57
C THR A 86 5.99 5.30 -4.65
N ALA A 87 5.70 4.54 -3.60
CA ALA A 87 4.62 4.83 -2.66
C ALA A 87 5.07 4.65 -1.21
N ASP A 88 4.40 5.38 -0.32
CA ASP A 88 4.47 5.14 1.11
C ASP A 88 3.70 3.87 1.47
N LEU A 89 4.15 3.17 2.51
CA LEU A 89 3.43 2.04 3.09
C LEU A 89 2.83 2.46 4.44
N VAL A 90 1.53 2.25 4.59
CA VAL A 90 0.83 2.38 5.87
C VAL A 90 0.43 1.00 6.34
N ILE A 91 0.95 0.60 7.50
CA ILE A 91 0.50 -0.60 8.20
C ILE A 91 -0.56 -0.15 9.19
N HIS A 92 -1.78 -0.59 8.98
CA HIS A 92 -2.92 -0.28 9.83
C HIS A 92 -3.24 -1.47 10.74
N PRO A 93 -2.94 -1.39 12.06
CA PRO A 93 -3.29 -2.45 12.99
C PRO A 93 -4.80 -2.68 13.02
N ARG A 94 -5.23 -3.94 12.86
CA ARG A 94 -6.65 -4.33 12.89
C ARG A 94 -7.52 -3.59 11.85
N LEU A 95 -7.01 -3.49 10.62
CA LEU A 95 -7.79 -3.08 9.45
C LEU A 95 -8.96 -4.05 9.22
#